data_AF-A0A3B3DD48-F1
#
_entry.id   AF-A0A3B3DD48-F1
#
_cell.length_a   1.000
_cell.length_b   1.000
_cell.length_c   1.000
_cell.angle_alpha   90.00
_cell.angle_beta   90.00
_cell.angle_gamma   90.00
#
_symmetry.space_group_name_H-M   'P 1'
#
loop_
_entity.id
_entity.type
_entity.pdbx_description
1 polymer ?
#
loop_
_entity_poly.entity_id
_entity_poly.type
_entity_poly.pdbx_seq_one_letter_code
_entity_poly.pdbx_strand_id
1 'polypeptide(L)'
;MLKDIRLWCEQCRACQTRRSPVPKSKAPMGGSPVSRPLQRVAADILELPVTSRGHRYVLVVEDYFTKFVNVYALPNQTAETVARCLFEDYVLVHGVPEMLHTDQGRQFEAEVIQSLCRWQDIAKTRTAAYNPKSDGMVERHNRTLVNQLAKMLLSHGGEWDDHLKSVAFAYNTSKHSSTQFTPFFLLHGREARVPADVHIPSGLGGVNSEASLPFYVSSLVERLKVAFSAARINAAEAHETQRLYHDGNSHHKGFTEGTLVWLNNPAESHAKLAPHWKGPYCVDQVLASGVEAALTYRIVNPLDPLERAQVVHNDRLKLYTLPLPAGSLHGNMLISGKRLGFIYY
;
A
#
# COMPACT_ATOMS: atom_id res chain seq x y z
N MET A 1 -34.48 3.02 -28.88
CA MET A 1 -34.81 2.25 -27.67
C MET A 1 -33.58 2.00 -26.77
N LEU A 2 -32.61 1.14 -27.13
CA LEU A 2 -31.43 0.90 -26.26
C LEU A 2 -30.56 2.15 -26.02
N LYS A 3 -30.44 3.03 -27.03
CA LYS A 3 -29.72 4.31 -26.90
C LYS A 3 -30.41 5.27 -25.92
N ASP A 4 -31.73 5.35 -25.99
CA ASP A 4 -32.54 6.25 -25.14
C ASP A 4 -32.56 5.77 -23.69
N ILE A 5 -32.63 4.45 -23.46
CA ILE A 5 -32.50 3.85 -22.13
C ILE A 5 -31.11 4.10 -21.54
N ARG A 6 -30.06 4.02 -22.36
CA ARG A 6 -28.68 4.34 -21.93
C ARG A 6 -28.56 5.81 -21.56
N LEU A 7 -29.04 6.71 -22.41
CA LEU A 7 -29.01 8.16 -22.17
C LEU A 7 -29.77 8.52 -20.89
N TRP A 8 -30.95 7.93 -20.68
CA TRP A 8 -31.73 8.10 -19.46
C TRP A 8 -30.97 7.63 -18.21
N CYS A 9 -30.34 6.45 -18.27
CA CYS A 9 -29.51 5.95 -17.17
C CYS A 9 -28.24 6.80 -16.93
N GLU A 10 -27.70 7.43 -17.97
CA GLU A 10 -26.54 8.34 -17.91
C GLU A 10 -26.89 9.70 -17.30
N GLN A 11 -28.14 10.15 -17.49
CA GLN A 11 -28.66 11.42 -16.98
C GLN A 11 -29.40 11.29 -15.63
N CYS A 12 -29.74 10.07 -15.21
CA CYS A 12 -30.39 9.83 -13.93
C CYS A 12 -29.40 9.98 -12.75
N ARG A 13 -29.59 11.00 -11.92
CA ARG A 13 -28.75 11.28 -10.75
C ARG A 13 -28.67 10.09 -9.78
N ALA A 14 -29.82 9.50 -9.43
CA ALA A 14 -29.86 8.35 -8.52
C ALA A 14 -29.07 7.13 -9.06
N CYS A 15 -29.15 6.89 -10.38
CA CYS A 15 -28.35 5.86 -11.03
C CYS A 15 -26.86 6.22 -11.01
N GLN A 16 -26.49 7.47 -11.32
CA GLN A 16 -25.09 7.89 -11.37
C GLN A 16 -24.40 7.85 -10.01
N THR A 17 -25.10 8.21 -8.94
CA THR A 17 -24.55 8.25 -7.58
C THR A 17 -24.44 6.87 -6.92
N ARG A 18 -25.11 5.84 -7.45
CA ARG A 18 -25.12 4.47 -6.91
C ARG A 18 -24.39 3.45 -7.79
N ARG A 19 -24.38 3.65 -9.11
CA ARG A 19 -23.78 2.73 -10.07
C ARG A 19 -22.26 2.84 -10.09
N SER A 20 -21.58 1.76 -9.73
CA SER A 20 -20.15 1.57 -9.93
C SER A 20 -19.78 1.61 -11.43
N PRO A 21 -18.66 2.26 -11.81
CA PRO A 21 -18.20 2.27 -13.20
C PRO A 21 -17.88 0.85 -13.67
N VAL A 22 -18.32 0.54 -14.89
CA VAL A 22 -18.00 -0.69 -15.62
C VAL A 22 -17.46 -0.28 -16.99
N PRO A 23 -16.20 -0.62 -17.33
CA PRO A 23 -15.25 -1.37 -16.51
C PRO A 23 -14.82 -0.55 -15.28
N LYS A 24 -14.43 -1.23 -14.20
CA LYS A 24 -13.74 -0.56 -13.09
C LYS A 24 -12.46 0.01 -13.69
N SER A 25 -12.33 1.34 -13.78
CA SER A 25 -11.05 1.94 -14.16
C SER A 25 -10.06 1.51 -13.07
N LYS A 26 -9.05 0.74 -13.49
CA LYS A 26 -7.96 0.30 -12.65
C LYS A 26 -6.73 0.99 -13.21
N ALA A 27 -6.11 1.86 -12.46
CA ALA A 27 -4.85 2.46 -12.84
C ALA A 27 -3.75 1.38 -12.98
N PRO A 28 -2.79 1.53 -13.92
CA PRO A 28 -1.56 0.77 -13.92
C PRO A 28 -0.84 0.79 -12.57
N MET A 29 -0.14 -0.29 -12.23
CA MET A 29 0.57 -0.41 -10.96
C MET A 29 1.93 0.28 -11.04
N GLY A 30 2.04 1.49 -10.46
CA GLY A 30 3.31 2.21 -10.34
C GLY A 30 4.03 1.85 -9.05
N GLY A 31 5.10 1.06 -9.13
CA GLY A 31 5.97 0.74 -8.00
C GLY A 31 7.35 1.38 -8.17
N SER A 32 7.81 2.15 -7.18
CA SER A 32 9.20 2.63 -7.16
C SER A 32 10.12 1.48 -6.72
N PRO A 33 11.09 1.05 -7.55
CA PRO A 33 11.95 -0.08 -7.23
C PRO A 33 12.87 0.23 -6.05
N VAL A 34 13.09 -0.78 -5.20
CA VAL A 34 14.07 -0.76 -4.11
C VAL A 34 15.27 -1.63 -4.49
N SER A 35 16.44 -1.30 -3.95
CA SER A 35 17.73 -1.82 -4.41
C SER A 35 18.61 -2.43 -3.31
N ARG A 36 18.32 -2.12 -2.04
CA ARG A 36 19.07 -2.59 -0.87
C ARG A 36 18.20 -2.64 0.39
N PRO A 37 18.58 -3.44 1.41
CA PRO A 37 17.89 -3.45 2.70
C PRO A 37 17.80 -2.05 3.31
N LEU A 38 16.72 -1.77 4.04
CA LEU A 38 16.43 -0.53 4.76
C LEU A 38 16.30 0.73 3.87
N GLN A 39 16.31 0.59 2.55
CA GLN A 39 16.04 1.71 1.65
C GLN A 39 14.58 2.20 1.78
N ARG A 40 13.63 1.28 1.93
CA ARG A 40 12.24 1.60 2.20
C ARG A 40 11.66 0.54 3.12
N VAL A 41 11.15 1.01 4.25
CA VAL A 41 10.44 0.21 5.23
C VAL A 41 9.00 0.68 5.26
N ALA A 42 8.04 -0.24 5.20
CA ALA A 42 6.66 0.08 5.49
C ALA A 42 6.32 -0.26 6.94
N ALA A 43 5.39 0.51 7.51
CA ALA A 43 4.73 0.15 8.75
C ALA A 43 3.21 0.30 8.63
N ASP A 44 2.49 -0.69 9.16
CA ASP A 44 1.02 -0.72 9.20
C ASP A 44 0.54 -1.33 10.53
N ILE A 45 -0.70 -1.03 10.91
CA ILE A 45 -1.31 -1.49 12.16
C ILE A 45 -2.56 -2.31 11.86
N LEU A 46 -2.58 -3.51 12.43
CA LEU A 46 -3.75 -4.37 12.45
C LEU A 46 -4.42 -4.31 13.82
N GLU A 47 -5.75 -4.36 13.82
CA GLU A 47 -6.53 -4.55 15.04
C GLU A 47 -7.02 -6.00 15.13
N LEU A 48 -6.85 -6.61 16.30
CA LEU A 48 -7.24 -7.98 16.62
C LEU A 48 -8.04 -8.00 17.94
N PRO A 49 -8.72 -9.13 18.26
CA PRO A 49 -9.40 -9.28 19.55
C PRO A 49 -8.43 -9.04 20.72
N VAL A 50 -8.92 -8.40 21.78
CA VAL A 50 -8.08 -8.10 22.96
C VAL A 50 -7.66 -9.39 23.65
N THR A 51 -6.38 -9.52 23.95
CA THR A 51 -5.81 -10.67 24.68
C THR A 51 -5.83 -10.47 26.18
N SER A 52 -5.64 -11.54 26.95
CA SER A 52 -5.51 -11.49 28.42
C SER A 52 -4.34 -10.62 28.90
N ARG A 53 -3.32 -10.45 28.05
CA ARG A 53 -2.18 -9.53 28.28
C ARG A 53 -2.48 -8.08 27.92
N GLY A 54 -3.69 -7.79 27.45
CA GLY A 54 -4.14 -6.45 27.09
C GLY A 54 -3.67 -5.99 25.71
N HIS A 55 -3.13 -6.87 24.87
CA HIS A 55 -2.77 -6.52 23.50
C HIS A 55 -4.02 -6.49 22.62
N ARG A 56 -4.12 -5.48 21.74
CA ARG A 56 -5.24 -5.30 20.81
C ARG A 56 -4.78 -5.04 19.39
N TYR A 57 -3.55 -4.56 19.22
CA TYR A 57 -3.02 -4.13 17.94
C TYR A 57 -1.74 -4.89 17.61
N VAL A 58 -1.47 -5.05 16.32
CA VAL A 58 -0.18 -5.53 15.82
C VAL A 58 0.41 -4.47 14.92
N LEU A 59 1.57 -3.94 15.28
CA LEU A 59 2.38 -3.15 14.37
C LEU A 59 3.24 -4.09 13.54
N VAL A 60 3.04 -4.04 12.22
CA VAL A 60 3.80 -4.79 11.23
C VAL A 60 4.78 -3.83 10.58
N VAL A 61 6.07 -4.19 10.58
CA VAL A 61 7.14 -3.40 9.97
C VAL A 61 7.87 -4.27 8.96
N GLU A 62 7.78 -3.94 7.67
CA GLU A 62 8.30 -4.75 6.56
C GLU A 62 9.34 -3.98 5.75
N ASP A 63 10.50 -4.58 5.52
CA ASP A 63 11.50 -4.06 4.58
C ASP A 63 11.15 -4.46 3.14
N TYR A 64 11.00 -3.47 2.24
CA TYR A 64 10.56 -3.73 0.86
C TYR A 64 11.53 -4.58 0.05
N PHE A 65 12.82 -4.54 0.37
CA PHE A 65 13.83 -5.21 -0.43
C PHE A 65 13.97 -6.69 -0.05
N THR A 66 14.25 -6.94 1.23
CA THR A 66 14.42 -8.27 1.81
C THR A 66 13.09 -9.00 1.99
N LYS A 67 11.97 -8.26 2.10
CA LYS A 67 10.66 -8.75 2.56
C LYS A 67 10.69 -9.21 4.02
N PHE A 68 11.69 -8.79 4.79
CA PHE A 68 11.80 -9.19 6.18
C PHE A 68 10.76 -8.45 7.00
N VAL A 69 10.01 -9.18 7.82
CA VAL A 69 8.92 -8.64 8.62
C VAL A 69 9.22 -8.73 10.10
N ASN A 70 8.96 -7.63 10.79
CA ASN A 70 8.91 -7.54 12.23
C ASN A 70 7.47 -7.28 12.67
N VAL A 71 7.03 -7.96 13.72
CA VAL A 71 5.68 -7.86 14.26
C VAL A 71 5.73 -7.58 15.75
N TYR A 72 4.93 -6.62 16.20
CA TYR A 72 4.91 -6.17 17.58
C TYR A 72 3.48 -6.13 18.10
N ALA A 73 3.20 -6.84 19.19
CA ALA A 73 1.91 -6.75 19.86
C ALA A 73 1.85 -5.46 20.69
N LEU A 74 0.83 -4.65 20.47
CA LEU A 74 0.64 -3.36 21.12
C LEU A 74 -0.68 -3.33 21.90
N PRO A 75 -0.71 -2.71 23.10
CA PRO A 75 -1.95 -2.53 23.86
C PRO A 75 -2.84 -1.42 23.29
N ASN A 76 -2.25 -0.44 22.59
CA ASN A 76 -2.95 0.67 21.97
C ASN A 76 -2.17 1.16 20.73
N GLN A 77 -2.84 1.93 19.88
CA GLN A 77 -2.27 2.56 18.68
C GLN A 77 -1.96 4.05 18.87
N THR A 78 -1.65 4.49 20.10
CA THR A 78 -1.27 5.90 20.31
C THR A 78 0.05 6.20 19.61
N ALA A 79 0.24 7.46 19.22
CA ALA A 79 1.46 7.90 18.55
C ALA A 79 2.73 7.61 19.38
N GLU A 80 2.65 7.77 20.70
CA GLU A 80 3.77 7.47 21.61
C GLU A 80 4.13 5.98 21.60
N THR A 81 3.15 5.10 21.79
CA THR A 81 3.37 3.64 21.75
C THR A 81 3.99 3.20 20.42
N VAL A 82 3.47 3.72 19.30
CA VAL A 82 3.98 3.40 17.96
C VAL A 82 5.37 3.96 17.75
N ALA A 83 5.65 5.19 18.22
CA ALA A 83 6.98 5.79 18.14
C ALA A 83 8.02 4.98 18.92
N ARG A 84 7.73 4.60 20.17
CA ARG A 84 8.64 3.78 20.97
C ARG A 84 8.93 2.46 20.26
N CYS A 85 7.90 1.80 19.75
CA CYS A 85 8.12 0.53 19.04
C CYS A 85 8.96 0.70 17.75
N LEU A 86 8.67 1.70 16.92
CA LEU A 86 9.46 1.94 15.71
C LEU A 86 10.91 2.33 16.01
N PHE A 87 11.14 3.22 16.97
CA PHE A 87 12.45 3.83 17.17
C PHE A 87 13.30 3.16 18.25
N GLU A 88 12.69 2.56 19.29
CA GLU A 88 13.39 1.78 20.32
C GLU A 88 13.51 0.31 19.92
N ASP A 89 12.44 -0.33 19.41
CA ASP A 89 12.47 -1.77 19.13
C ASP A 89 12.94 -2.11 17.71
N TYR A 90 12.50 -1.37 16.68
CA TYR A 90 12.88 -1.68 15.29
C TYR A 90 14.21 -1.02 14.89
N VAL A 91 14.32 0.31 15.01
CA VAL A 91 15.50 1.05 14.54
C VAL A 91 16.77 0.66 15.30
N LEU A 92 16.71 0.41 16.62
CA LEU A 92 17.90 0.01 17.37
C LEU A 92 18.39 -1.40 17.03
N VAL A 93 17.54 -2.25 16.47
CA VAL A 93 17.90 -3.62 16.07
C VAL A 93 18.45 -3.65 14.65
N HIS A 94 17.80 -2.95 13.72
CA HIS A 94 18.11 -3.05 12.28
C HIS A 94 18.94 -1.89 11.75
N GLY A 95 18.86 -0.73 12.40
CA GLY A 95 19.42 0.53 11.91
C GLY A 95 18.34 1.47 11.35
N VAL A 96 18.77 2.69 11.04
CA VAL A 96 17.90 3.76 10.52
C VAL A 96 17.60 3.52 9.04
N PRO A 97 16.32 3.43 8.63
CA PRO A 97 15.96 3.30 7.22
C PRO A 97 16.04 4.64 6.47
N GLU A 98 16.28 4.61 5.14
CA GLU A 98 16.26 5.83 4.32
C GLU A 98 14.84 6.41 4.20
N MET A 99 13.82 5.54 4.16
CA MET A 99 12.43 5.93 3.97
C MET A 99 11.49 5.07 4.83
N LEU A 100 10.57 5.74 5.53
CA LEU A 100 9.45 5.11 6.22
C LEU A 100 8.16 5.39 5.45
N HIS A 101 7.49 4.34 4.98
CA HIS A 101 6.20 4.40 4.29
C HIS A 101 5.10 3.92 5.22
N THR A 102 4.00 4.67 5.37
CA THR A 102 2.86 4.23 6.17
C THR A 102 1.55 4.66 5.52
N ASP A 103 0.43 4.22 6.07
CA ASP A 103 -0.85 4.85 5.78
C ASP A 103 -0.94 6.27 6.40
N GLN A 104 -2.11 6.90 6.26
CA GLN A 104 -2.41 8.22 6.85
C GLN A 104 -3.02 8.13 8.26
N GLY A 105 -2.75 7.04 8.98
CA GLY A 105 -3.19 6.87 10.36
C GLY A 105 -2.70 8.01 11.25
N ARG A 106 -3.56 8.47 12.16
CA ARG A 106 -3.26 9.62 13.05
C ARG A 106 -1.99 9.42 13.86
N GLN A 107 -1.71 8.18 14.24
CA GLN A 107 -0.52 7.77 14.96
C GLN A 107 0.76 7.99 14.16
N PHE A 108 0.76 7.75 12.85
CA PHE A 108 1.92 7.91 11.97
C PHE A 108 2.12 9.34 11.49
N GLU A 109 1.05 10.13 11.41
CA GLU A 109 1.12 11.54 11.06
C GLU A 109 1.29 12.45 12.28
N ALA A 110 1.43 11.90 13.49
CA ALA A 110 1.67 12.66 14.71
C ALA A 110 3.03 13.36 14.71
N GLU A 111 3.13 14.51 15.39
CA GLU A 111 4.34 15.33 15.45
C GLU A 111 5.55 14.57 16.01
N VAL A 112 5.33 13.67 16.98
CA VAL A 112 6.41 12.84 17.56
C VAL A 112 7.08 11.96 16.50
N ILE A 113 6.30 11.29 15.65
CA ILE A 113 6.83 10.46 14.56
C ILE A 113 7.55 11.33 13.53
N GLN A 114 6.92 12.44 13.11
CA GLN A 114 7.53 13.35 12.13
C GLN A 114 8.85 13.94 12.64
N SER A 115 8.93 14.28 13.93
CA SER A 115 10.13 14.86 14.53
C SER A 115 11.24 13.84 14.69
N LEU A 116 10.93 12.60 15.09
CA LEU A 116 11.91 11.52 15.13
C LEU A 116 12.42 11.15 13.74
N CYS A 117 11.54 11.08 12.73
CA CYS A 117 11.96 10.88 11.34
C CYS A 117 12.90 11.99 10.88
N ARG A 118 12.56 13.26 11.13
CA ARG A 118 13.45 14.40 10.78
C ARG A 118 14.78 14.36 11.50
N TRP A 119 14.78 13.99 12.78
CA TRP A 119 16.00 13.93 13.60
C TRP A 119 16.96 12.83 13.13
N GLN A 120 16.43 11.72 12.60
CA GLN A 120 17.21 10.60 12.07
C GLN A 120 17.39 10.64 10.55
N ASP A 121 17.00 11.73 9.87
CA ASP A 121 17.05 11.89 8.41
C ASP A 121 16.28 10.79 7.63
N ILE A 122 15.16 10.33 8.19
CA ILE A 122 14.26 9.37 7.55
C ILE A 122 13.24 10.12 6.70
N ALA A 123 13.19 9.80 5.40
CA ALA A 123 12.16 10.32 4.51
C ALA A 123 10.80 9.68 4.85
N LYS A 124 9.92 10.42 5.54
CA LYS A 124 8.55 9.97 5.80
C LYS A 124 7.69 10.13 4.55
N THR A 125 7.17 9.02 4.05
CA THR A 125 6.20 8.96 2.96
C THR A 125 4.88 8.37 3.44
N ARG A 126 3.82 8.52 2.64
CA ARG A 126 2.49 8.01 2.98
C ARG A 126 1.75 7.53 1.75
N THR A 127 0.80 6.62 1.94
CA THR A 127 -0.14 6.25 0.88
C THR A 127 -1.02 7.44 0.48
N ALA A 128 -1.48 7.46 -0.78
CA ALA A 128 -2.51 8.40 -1.19
C ALA A 128 -3.81 8.08 -0.43
N ALA A 129 -4.53 9.10 0.02
CA ALA A 129 -5.72 8.93 0.84
C ALA A 129 -6.73 7.98 0.18
N TYR A 130 -7.07 6.90 0.89
CA TYR A 130 -7.98 5.83 0.46
C TYR A 130 -7.58 5.09 -0.83
N ASN A 131 -6.27 4.97 -1.12
CA ASN A 131 -5.78 4.02 -2.13
C ASN A 131 -5.05 2.84 -1.45
N PRO A 132 -5.79 1.88 -0.86
CA PRO A 132 -5.22 0.69 -0.22
C PRO A 132 -4.22 -0.06 -1.11
N LYS A 133 -4.42 -0.01 -2.44
CA LYS A 133 -3.53 -0.64 -3.42
C LYS A 133 -2.11 -0.06 -3.47
N SER A 134 -1.88 1.19 -3.06
CA SER A 134 -0.54 1.77 -2.98
C SER A 134 0.33 1.10 -1.91
N ASP A 135 -0.29 0.39 -0.96
CA ASP A 135 0.40 -0.43 0.05
C ASP A 135 0.05 -1.93 -0.07
N GLY A 136 -0.27 -2.37 -1.30
CA GLY A 136 -0.72 -3.73 -1.54
C GLY A 136 0.30 -4.84 -1.18
N MET A 137 1.52 -4.49 -0.79
CA MET A 137 2.51 -5.43 -0.25
C MET A 137 2.20 -5.76 1.20
N VAL A 138 2.10 -4.74 2.06
CA VAL A 138 1.83 -4.91 3.49
C VAL A 138 0.42 -5.44 3.71
N GLU A 139 -0.57 -5.03 2.89
CA GLU A 139 -1.91 -5.62 2.94
C GLU A 139 -1.92 -7.14 2.65
N ARG A 140 -1.11 -7.57 1.67
CA ARG A 140 -0.94 -9.00 1.35
C ARG A 140 -0.25 -9.73 2.48
N HIS A 141 0.77 -9.11 3.08
CA HIS A 141 1.44 -9.66 4.25
C HIS A 141 0.46 -9.82 5.41
N ASN A 142 -0.27 -8.77 5.77
CA ASN A 142 -1.24 -8.75 6.86
C ASN A 142 -2.28 -9.85 6.74
N ARG A 143 -2.81 -10.06 5.53
CA ARG A 143 -3.72 -11.19 5.26
C ARG A 143 -3.05 -12.55 5.49
N THR A 144 -1.78 -12.68 5.12
CA THR A 144 -1.01 -13.92 5.33
C THR A 144 -0.76 -14.16 6.81
N LEU A 145 -0.34 -13.12 7.54
CA LEU A 145 -0.14 -13.12 8.99
C LEU A 145 -1.40 -13.55 9.74
N VAL A 146 -2.54 -12.91 9.46
CA VAL A 146 -3.84 -13.26 10.08
C VAL A 146 -4.22 -14.71 9.80
N ASN A 147 -4.03 -15.19 8.56
CA ASN A 147 -4.34 -16.57 8.21
C ASN A 147 -3.42 -17.57 8.93
N GLN A 148 -2.14 -17.26 9.10
CA GLN A 148 -1.20 -18.12 9.83
C GLN A 148 -1.52 -18.13 11.32
N LEU A 149 -1.79 -16.97 11.92
CA LEU A 149 -2.25 -16.87 13.31
C LEU A 149 -3.53 -17.69 13.54
N ALA A 150 -4.52 -17.57 12.66
CA ALA A 150 -5.76 -18.35 12.76
C ALA A 150 -5.49 -19.87 12.75
N LYS A 151 -4.58 -20.34 11.90
CA LYS A 151 -4.18 -21.76 11.87
C LYS A 151 -3.50 -22.20 13.18
N MET A 152 -2.64 -21.36 13.74
CA MET A 152 -1.96 -21.64 15.01
C MET A 152 -2.98 -21.74 16.15
N LEU A 153 -3.92 -20.80 16.24
CA LEU A 153 -4.99 -20.83 17.24
C LEU A 153 -5.87 -22.08 17.12
N LEU A 154 -6.25 -22.47 15.90
CA LEU A 154 -7.06 -23.67 15.68
C LEU A 154 -6.32 -24.97 16.03
N SER A 155 -5.00 -25.00 15.86
CA SER A 155 -4.19 -26.22 16.04
C SER A 155 -3.64 -26.37 17.46
N HIS A 156 -3.34 -25.26 18.12
CA HIS A 156 -2.61 -25.23 19.39
C HIS A 156 -3.32 -24.48 20.52
N GLY A 157 -4.44 -23.81 20.24
CA GLY A 157 -5.14 -22.97 21.22
C GLY A 157 -4.33 -21.72 21.61
N GLY A 158 -4.65 -21.14 22.77
CA GLY A 158 -4.01 -19.92 23.27
C GLY A 158 -4.55 -18.64 22.63
N GLU A 159 -3.79 -17.55 22.76
CA GLU A 159 -4.12 -16.25 22.19
C GLU A 159 -3.17 -15.88 21.04
N TRP A 160 -3.55 -14.92 20.20
CA TRP A 160 -2.80 -14.64 18.97
C TRP A 160 -1.40 -14.06 19.26
N ASP A 161 -1.23 -13.38 20.39
CA ASP A 161 0.05 -12.77 20.81
C ASP A 161 1.07 -13.81 21.30
N ASP A 162 0.64 -15.00 21.71
CA ASP A 162 1.51 -16.14 22.02
C ASP A 162 2.23 -16.68 20.77
N HIS A 163 1.55 -16.64 19.62
CA HIS A 163 2.02 -17.24 18.37
C HIS A 163 2.70 -16.23 17.45
N LEU A 164 2.56 -14.94 17.72
CA LEU A 164 2.93 -13.86 16.81
C LEU A 164 4.39 -13.93 16.34
N LYS A 165 5.34 -14.10 17.27
CA LYS A 165 6.77 -14.20 16.95
C LYS A 165 7.10 -15.46 16.15
N SER A 166 6.48 -16.59 16.48
CA SER A 166 6.68 -17.86 15.78
C SER A 166 6.20 -17.79 14.34
N VAL A 167 5.06 -17.15 14.10
CA VAL A 167 4.52 -16.92 12.76
C VAL A 167 5.44 -16.02 11.93
N ALA A 168 5.91 -14.90 12.49
CA ALA A 168 6.86 -14.03 11.79
C ALA A 168 8.19 -14.72 11.50
N PHE A 169 8.71 -15.53 12.43
CA PHE A 169 9.91 -16.31 12.19
C PHE A 169 9.71 -17.31 11.05
N ALA A 170 8.61 -18.07 11.05
CA ALA A 170 8.28 -19.01 9.98
C ALA A 170 8.15 -18.33 8.61
N TYR A 171 7.58 -17.12 8.57
CA TYR A 171 7.53 -16.31 7.36
C TYR A 171 8.93 -15.90 6.89
N ASN A 172 9.75 -15.34 7.78
CA ASN A 172 11.09 -14.85 7.46
C ASN A 172 12.06 -15.96 7.03
N THR A 173 11.82 -17.21 7.44
CA THR A 173 12.62 -18.38 7.02
C THR A 173 12.02 -19.14 5.83
N SER A 174 10.89 -18.68 5.29
CA SER A 174 10.27 -19.28 4.10
C SER A 174 10.69 -18.52 2.85
N LYS A 175 10.91 -19.22 1.73
CA LYS A 175 11.23 -18.57 0.45
C LYS A 175 10.08 -17.68 0.01
N HIS A 176 10.37 -16.41 -0.26
CA HIS A 176 9.37 -15.45 -0.72
C HIS A 176 9.18 -15.54 -2.24
N SER A 177 7.94 -15.51 -2.71
CA SER A 177 7.63 -15.73 -4.14
C SER A 177 8.16 -14.63 -5.07
N SER A 178 8.31 -13.40 -4.59
CA SER A 178 8.84 -12.30 -5.43
C SER A 178 10.35 -12.29 -5.52
N THR A 179 11.07 -12.69 -4.46
CA THR A 179 12.54 -12.62 -4.43
C THR A 179 13.18 -13.97 -4.72
N GLN A 180 12.46 -15.07 -4.49
CA GLN A 180 12.93 -16.47 -4.52
C GLN A 180 13.96 -16.84 -3.43
N PHE A 181 14.23 -15.92 -2.50
CA PHE A 181 15.08 -16.13 -1.33
C PHE A 181 14.26 -16.04 -0.05
N THR A 182 14.82 -16.54 1.06
CA THR A 182 14.22 -16.28 2.39
C THR A 182 14.51 -14.82 2.78
N PRO A 183 13.54 -14.12 3.40
CA PRO A 183 13.81 -12.78 3.93
C PRO A 183 14.96 -12.75 4.93
N PHE A 184 15.09 -13.79 5.75
CA PHE A 184 16.16 -13.92 6.75
C PHE A 184 17.54 -13.93 6.09
N PHE A 185 17.73 -14.69 5.00
CA PHE A 185 18.99 -14.70 4.26
C PHE A 185 19.30 -13.34 3.63
N LEU A 186 18.31 -12.67 3.03
CA LEU A 186 18.52 -11.37 2.39
C LEU A 186 18.88 -10.28 3.41
N LEU A 187 18.38 -10.36 4.64
CA LEU A 187 18.69 -9.37 5.69
C LEU A 187 20.02 -9.68 6.40
N HIS A 188 20.26 -10.94 6.78
CA HIS A 188 21.40 -11.32 7.62
C HIS A 188 22.59 -11.93 6.87
N GLY A 189 22.45 -12.23 5.58
CA GLY A 189 23.48 -12.90 4.76
C GLY A 189 23.68 -14.38 5.06
N ARG A 190 22.87 -14.97 5.93
CA ARG A 190 22.90 -16.39 6.27
C ARG A 190 21.49 -16.90 6.47
N GLU A 191 21.26 -18.17 6.22
CA GLU A 191 19.98 -18.80 6.59
C GLU A 191 19.86 -18.90 8.12
N ALA A 192 18.62 -18.85 8.60
CA ALA A 192 18.33 -19.19 9.98
C ALA A 192 18.45 -20.69 10.15
N ARG A 193 19.01 -21.14 11.29
CA ARG A 193 18.95 -22.55 11.67
C ARG A 193 17.58 -22.80 12.29
N VAL A 194 16.70 -23.50 11.58
CA VAL A 194 15.34 -23.81 12.06
C VAL A 194 15.32 -25.17 12.78
N PRO A 195 14.29 -25.47 13.61
CA PRO A 195 14.22 -26.76 14.31
C PRO A 195 14.34 -27.98 13.38
N ALA A 196 13.78 -27.89 12.17
CA ALA A 196 13.91 -28.96 11.17
C ALA A 196 15.38 -29.26 10.81
N ASP A 197 16.24 -28.24 10.72
CA ASP A 197 17.67 -28.42 10.40
C ASP A 197 18.46 -29.06 11.56
N VAL A 198 17.96 -28.92 12.80
CA VAL A 198 18.55 -29.55 13.99
C VAL A 198 18.20 -31.04 14.02
N HIS A 199 16.96 -31.38 13.69
CA HIS A 199 16.44 -32.75 13.78
C HIS A 199 16.67 -33.58 12.51
N ILE A 200 16.84 -32.94 11.37
CA ILE A 200 17.19 -33.58 10.09
C ILE A 200 18.55 -33.00 9.67
N PRO A 201 19.66 -33.71 9.94
CA PRO A 201 20.99 -33.27 9.55
C PRO A 201 21.06 -33.17 8.03
N SER A 202 20.77 -32.00 7.49
CA SER A 202 20.99 -31.74 6.08
C SER A 202 22.50 -31.50 5.96
N GLY A 203 23.21 -32.33 5.21
CA GLY A 203 24.65 -32.18 4.94
C GLY A 203 25.05 -30.86 4.24
N LEU A 204 24.14 -29.88 4.19
CA LEU A 204 24.30 -28.53 3.68
C LEU A 204 25.06 -27.61 4.64
N GLY A 205 25.35 -28.06 5.87
CA GLY A 205 26.11 -27.31 6.88
C GLY A 205 27.63 -27.37 6.76
N GLY A 206 28.17 -28.00 5.71
CA GLY A 206 29.62 -28.07 5.48
C GLY A 206 30.14 -26.81 4.80
N VAL A 207 30.24 -25.69 5.51
CA VAL A 207 31.25 -24.69 5.12
C VAL A 207 32.58 -25.38 5.35
N ASN A 208 33.40 -25.50 4.29
CA ASN A 208 34.76 -26.05 4.36
C ASN A 208 35.43 -25.61 5.65
N SER A 209 35.67 -26.56 6.55
CA SER A 209 36.16 -26.34 7.92
C SER A 209 37.57 -25.70 7.99
N GLU A 210 38.15 -25.35 6.83
CA GLU A 210 39.48 -24.77 6.65
C GLU A 210 39.45 -23.35 6.04
N ALA A 211 38.28 -22.76 5.81
CA ALA A 211 38.18 -21.41 5.29
C ALA A 211 38.67 -20.36 6.31
N SER A 212 39.72 -19.60 5.97
CA SER A 212 40.18 -18.48 6.79
C SER A 212 39.10 -17.40 6.93
N LEU A 213 39.10 -16.64 8.03
CA LEU A 213 38.13 -15.57 8.26
C LEU A 213 38.03 -14.57 7.07
N PRO A 214 39.14 -14.12 6.44
CA PRO A 214 39.06 -13.25 5.26
C PRO A 214 38.37 -13.90 4.06
N PHE A 215 38.57 -15.21 3.86
CA PHE A 215 37.90 -15.96 2.80
C PHE A 215 36.40 -16.07 3.09
N TYR A 216 36.02 -16.36 4.34
CA TYR A 216 34.61 -16.40 4.74
C TYR A 216 33.91 -15.06 4.45
N VAL A 217 34.49 -13.95 4.93
CA VAL A 217 33.93 -12.60 4.71
C VAL A 217 33.82 -12.28 3.22
N SER A 218 34.88 -12.50 2.45
CA SER A 218 34.87 -12.23 1.00
C SER A 218 33.81 -13.06 0.28
N SER A 219 33.73 -14.35 0.62
CA SER A 219 32.72 -15.25 0.03
C SER A 219 31.29 -14.87 0.42
N LEU A 220 31.08 -14.40 1.65
CA LEU A 220 29.78 -13.94 2.14
C LEU A 220 29.33 -12.69 1.40
N VAL A 221 30.21 -11.70 1.27
CA VAL A 221 29.95 -10.46 0.52
C VAL A 221 29.61 -10.79 -0.94
N GLU A 222 30.35 -11.70 -1.57
CA GLU A 222 30.10 -12.07 -2.96
C GLU A 222 28.77 -12.80 -3.14
N ARG A 223 28.44 -13.76 -2.26
CA ARG A 223 27.13 -14.42 -2.26
C ARG A 223 25.99 -13.42 -2.08
N LEU A 224 26.15 -12.45 -1.18
CA LEU A 224 25.16 -11.40 -0.96
C LEU A 224 24.97 -10.50 -2.17
N LYS A 225 26.05 -10.09 -2.85
CA LYS A 225 25.96 -9.30 -4.10
C LYS A 225 25.16 -10.04 -5.18
N VAL A 226 25.45 -11.33 -5.37
CA VAL A 226 24.73 -12.18 -6.33
C VAL A 226 23.27 -12.36 -5.91
N ALA A 227 23.00 -12.60 -4.63
CA ALA A 227 21.63 -12.74 -4.13
C ALA A 227 20.83 -11.45 -4.30
N PHE A 228 21.43 -10.30 -4.03
CA PHE A 228 20.76 -9.00 -4.15
C PHE A 228 20.47 -8.64 -5.61
N SER A 229 21.38 -8.94 -6.55
CA SER A 229 21.12 -8.73 -7.97
C SER A 229 19.98 -9.64 -8.46
N ALA A 230 19.99 -10.93 -8.08
CA ALA A 230 18.94 -11.87 -8.42
C ALA A 230 17.59 -11.48 -7.81
N ALA A 231 17.57 -11.10 -6.53
CA ALA A 231 16.35 -10.66 -5.84
C ALA A 231 15.71 -9.43 -6.53
N ARG A 232 16.53 -8.49 -7.03
CA ARG A 232 16.05 -7.33 -7.80
C ARG A 232 15.40 -7.74 -9.11
N ILE A 233 16.06 -8.62 -9.88
CA ILE A 233 15.55 -9.11 -11.16
C ILE A 233 14.22 -9.84 -10.93
N ASN A 234 14.20 -10.79 -10.00
CA ASN A 234 13.00 -11.57 -9.66
C ASN A 234 11.85 -10.66 -9.19
N ALA A 235 12.14 -9.66 -8.34
CA ALA A 235 11.13 -8.74 -7.86
C ALA A 235 10.58 -7.83 -8.98
N ALA A 236 11.43 -7.40 -9.92
CA ALA A 236 11.03 -6.63 -11.08
C ALA A 236 10.17 -7.46 -12.04
N GLU A 237 10.54 -8.71 -12.31
CA GLU A 237 9.75 -9.64 -13.13
C GLU A 237 8.40 -9.98 -12.49
N ALA A 238 8.38 -10.21 -11.18
CA ALA A 238 7.15 -10.45 -10.43
C ALA A 238 6.23 -9.22 -10.44
N HIS A 239 6.80 -8.02 -10.28
CA HIS A 239 6.07 -6.77 -10.40
C HIS A 239 5.52 -6.58 -11.81
N GLU A 240 6.32 -6.83 -12.85
CA GLU A 240 5.88 -6.72 -14.24
C GLU A 240 4.77 -7.72 -14.58
N THR A 241 4.90 -8.97 -14.14
CA THR A 241 3.85 -9.98 -14.29
C THR A 241 2.56 -9.55 -13.58
N GLN A 242 2.67 -9.00 -12.38
CA GLN A 242 1.53 -8.46 -11.63
C GLN A 242 0.92 -7.24 -12.33
N ARG A 243 1.74 -6.37 -12.92
CA ARG A 243 1.34 -5.21 -13.72
C ARG A 243 0.60 -5.66 -14.98
N LEU A 244 1.16 -6.56 -15.79
CA LEU A 244 0.54 -7.10 -17.00
C LEU A 244 -0.80 -7.77 -16.72
N TYR A 245 -0.91 -8.54 -15.63
CA TYR A 245 -2.18 -9.15 -15.22
C TYR A 245 -3.22 -8.09 -14.79
N HIS A 246 -2.77 -7.04 -14.09
CA HIS A 246 -3.62 -5.95 -13.66
C HIS A 246 -4.06 -5.06 -14.84
N ASP A 247 -3.14 -4.80 -15.77
CA ASP A 247 -3.29 -3.89 -16.90
C ASP A 247 -4.09 -4.52 -18.05
N GLY A 248 -3.95 -5.82 -18.28
CA GLY A 248 -4.85 -6.59 -19.15
C GLY A 248 -6.31 -6.54 -18.69
N ASN A 249 -6.55 -6.18 -17.42
CA ASN A 249 -7.87 -5.93 -16.85
C ASN A 249 -8.16 -4.43 -16.63
N SER A 250 -7.31 -3.53 -17.12
CA SER A 250 -7.44 -2.07 -16.96
C SER A 250 -7.99 -1.41 -18.23
N HIS A 251 -9.02 -0.59 -18.08
CA HIS A 251 -9.53 0.28 -19.13
C HIS A 251 -9.40 1.74 -18.69
N HIS A 252 -8.17 2.22 -18.48
CA HIS A 252 -7.92 3.57 -18.00
C HIS A 252 -7.79 4.57 -19.16
N LYS A 253 -8.71 5.53 -19.25
CA LYS A 253 -8.52 6.81 -19.95
C LYS A 253 -8.34 7.86 -18.86
N GLY A 254 -7.17 8.50 -18.79
CA GLY A 254 -6.88 9.55 -17.81
C GLY A 254 -7.81 10.75 -17.94
N PHE A 255 -7.92 11.54 -16.86
CA PHE A 255 -8.67 12.80 -16.84
C PHE A 255 -7.73 13.99 -17.14
N THR A 256 -8.26 15.05 -17.74
CA THR A 256 -7.51 16.31 -17.95
C THR A 256 -7.95 17.36 -16.94
N GLU A 257 -7.12 18.39 -16.72
CA GLU A 257 -7.50 19.55 -15.92
C GLU A 257 -8.81 20.18 -16.45
N GLY A 258 -9.67 20.62 -15.54
CA GLY A 258 -11.03 21.09 -15.85
C GLY A 258 -12.09 19.99 -15.99
N THR A 259 -11.73 18.70 -15.94
CA THR A 259 -12.71 17.61 -16.06
C THR A 259 -13.54 17.48 -14.78
N LEU A 260 -14.87 17.41 -14.94
CA LEU A 260 -15.77 17.13 -13.82
C LEU A 260 -15.82 15.62 -13.50
N VAL A 261 -15.68 15.29 -12.22
CA VAL A 261 -15.62 13.92 -11.72
C VAL A 261 -16.49 13.74 -10.46
N TRP A 262 -17.02 12.54 -10.31
CA TRP A 262 -17.55 12.00 -9.07
C TRP A 262 -16.42 11.39 -8.24
N LEU A 263 -16.48 11.56 -6.92
CA LEU A 263 -15.58 11.01 -5.92
C LEU A 263 -16.27 9.88 -5.15
N ASN A 264 -15.64 8.72 -5.05
CA ASN A 264 -16.04 7.67 -4.13
C ASN A 264 -15.31 7.84 -2.78
N ASN A 265 -16.05 7.98 -1.68
CA ASN A 265 -15.51 8.08 -0.33
C ASN A 265 -15.74 6.78 0.48
N PRO A 266 -14.73 5.91 0.62
CA PRO A 266 -14.88 4.64 1.32
C PRO A 266 -15.23 4.78 2.81
N ALA A 267 -14.91 5.91 3.47
CA ALA A 267 -15.27 6.15 4.87
C ALA A 267 -16.79 6.19 5.11
N GLU A 268 -17.58 6.54 4.09
CA GLU A 268 -19.04 6.61 4.17
C GLU A 268 -19.71 5.28 3.75
N SER A 269 -18.92 4.23 3.48
CA SER A 269 -19.42 2.93 2.98
C SER A 269 -20.25 2.12 3.99
N HIS A 270 -20.27 2.51 5.27
CA HIS A 270 -21.06 1.84 6.31
C HIS A 270 -22.57 2.01 6.16
N ALA A 271 -23.03 3.05 5.45
CA ALA A 271 -24.44 3.26 5.15
C ALA A 271 -24.84 2.48 3.87
N LYS A 272 -25.28 1.23 4.02
CA LYS A 272 -25.65 0.31 2.90
C LYS A 272 -26.65 0.90 1.89
N LEU A 273 -27.39 1.95 2.24
CA LEU A 273 -28.37 2.61 1.38
C LEU A 273 -27.93 3.99 0.84
N ALA A 274 -26.81 4.54 1.31
CA ALA A 274 -26.33 5.86 0.91
C ALA A 274 -25.74 5.87 -0.51
N PRO A 275 -25.65 7.04 -1.16
CA PRO A 275 -24.95 7.17 -2.44
C PRO A 275 -23.45 6.86 -2.29
N HIS A 276 -22.89 6.09 -3.22
CA HIS A 276 -21.47 5.73 -3.21
C HIS A 276 -20.55 6.81 -3.80
N TRP A 277 -21.13 7.76 -4.54
CA TRP A 277 -20.40 8.76 -5.30
C TRP A 277 -20.90 10.16 -4.95
N LYS A 278 -19.97 11.04 -4.56
CA LYS A 278 -20.18 12.45 -4.20
C LYS A 278 -19.60 13.36 -5.29
N GLY A 279 -20.23 14.51 -5.52
CA GLY A 279 -19.79 15.47 -6.53
C GLY A 279 -20.90 16.43 -6.94
N PRO A 280 -20.67 17.29 -7.93
CA PRO A 280 -19.49 17.33 -8.81
C PRO A 280 -18.22 17.82 -8.11
N TYR A 281 -17.07 17.24 -8.47
CA TYR A 281 -15.73 17.79 -8.22
C TYR A 281 -15.07 18.13 -9.55
N CYS A 282 -14.08 19.02 -9.56
CA CYS A 282 -13.28 19.33 -10.74
C CYS A 282 -11.83 18.90 -10.53
N VAL A 283 -11.21 18.33 -11.56
CA VAL A 283 -9.75 18.14 -11.63
C VAL A 283 -9.09 19.51 -11.77
N ASP A 284 -8.37 19.91 -10.73
CA ASP A 284 -7.60 21.16 -10.68
C ASP A 284 -6.18 20.95 -11.19
N GLN A 285 -5.56 19.83 -10.79
CA GLN A 285 -4.20 19.51 -11.23
C GLN A 285 -4.04 18.00 -11.47
N VAL A 286 -3.35 17.66 -12.55
CA VAL A 286 -2.94 16.28 -12.85
C VAL A 286 -1.58 16.02 -12.22
N LEU A 287 -1.52 15.19 -11.18
CA LEU A 287 -0.28 14.87 -10.48
C LEU A 287 0.38 13.67 -11.16
N ALA A 288 1.24 13.97 -12.14
CA ALA A 288 2.05 12.96 -12.81
C ALA A 288 3.11 12.40 -11.85
N SER A 289 3.28 11.07 -11.85
CA SER A 289 4.34 10.39 -11.13
C SER A 289 5.27 9.73 -12.16
N GLY A 290 6.17 10.52 -12.76
CA GLY A 290 7.15 10.03 -13.74
C GLY A 290 6.62 9.83 -15.17
N VAL A 291 7.26 8.93 -15.92
CA VAL A 291 7.07 8.71 -17.37
C VAL A 291 5.75 7.98 -17.70
N GLU A 292 4.95 7.60 -16.70
CA GLU A 292 3.68 6.88 -16.88
C GLU A 292 2.46 7.81 -16.73
N ALA A 293 1.34 7.40 -17.32
CA ALA A 293 0.08 8.13 -17.31
C ALA A 293 -0.33 8.56 -15.89
N ALA A 294 -0.84 9.78 -15.73
CA ALA A 294 -1.14 10.32 -14.41
C ALA A 294 -2.28 9.57 -13.71
N LEU A 295 -1.97 8.98 -12.56
CA LEU A 295 -2.90 8.15 -11.77
C LEU A 295 -3.49 8.89 -10.58
N THR A 296 -2.95 10.05 -10.23
CA THR A 296 -3.36 10.84 -9.08
C THR A 296 -3.76 12.24 -9.52
N TYR A 297 -4.85 12.74 -8.96
CA TYR A 297 -5.44 14.02 -9.33
C TYR A 297 -5.68 14.86 -8.07
N ARG A 298 -5.38 16.15 -8.14
CA ARG A 298 -5.87 17.13 -7.17
C ARG A 298 -7.24 17.58 -7.64
N ILE A 299 -8.26 17.35 -6.81
CA ILE A 299 -9.64 17.75 -7.09
C ILE A 299 -10.11 18.83 -6.13
N VAL A 300 -10.95 19.72 -6.62
CA VAL A 300 -11.59 20.81 -5.87
C VAL A 300 -13.10 20.71 -6.01
N ASN A 301 -13.84 21.14 -4.99
CA ASN A 301 -15.30 21.24 -5.09
C ASN A 301 -15.64 22.60 -5.73
N PRO A 302 -16.15 22.65 -6.98
CA PRO A 302 -16.51 23.91 -7.62
C PRO A 302 -17.73 24.58 -6.98
N LEU A 303 -18.50 23.87 -6.15
CA LEU A 303 -19.71 24.37 -5.48
C LEU A 303 -19.46 24.87 -4.06
N ASP A 304 -18.34 24.48 -3.45
CA ASP A 304 -17.97 24.88 -2.09
C ASP A 304 -16.48 25.25 -2.03
N PRO A 305 -16.15 26.53 -2.19
CA PRO A 305 -14.76 27.01 -2.13
C PRO A 305 -14.08 26.81 -0.76
N LEU A 306 -14.84 26.54 0.31
CA LEU A 306 -14.31 26.28 1.64
C LEU A 306 -13.91 24.81 1.84
N GLU A 307 -14.42 23.89 1.01
CA GLU A 307 -14.02 22.49 1.03
C GLU A 307 -12.57 22.36 0.56
N ARG A 308 -11.71 21.79 1.42
CA ARG A 308 -10.29 21.63 1.12
C ARG A 308 -10.09 20.77 -0.12
N ALA A 309 -9.14 21.17 -0.97
CA ALA A 309 -8.69 20.37 -2.10
C ALA A 309 -8.25 18.98 -1.64
N GLN A 310 -8.61 17.94 -2.40
CA GLN A 310 -8.30 16.56 -2.08
C GLN A 310 -7.40 15.95 -3.15
N VAL A 311 -6.40 15.18 -2.73
CA VAL A 311 -5.56 14.41 -3.65
C VAL A 311 -6.09 12.98 -3.70
N VAL A 312 -6.54 12.56 -4.88
CA VAL A 312 -7.32 11.33 -5.06
C VAL A 312 -6.77 10.52 -6.22
N HIS A 313 -6.67 9.21 -6.02
CA HIS A 313 -6.27 8.26 -7.05
C HIS A 313 -7.41 7.97 -8.05
N ASN A 314 -7.08 7.72 -9.32
CA ASN A 314 -8.03 7.47 -10.41
C ASN A 314 -9.13 6.45 -10.07
N ASP A 315 -8.79 5.37 -9.37
CA ASP A 315 -9.74 4.29 -9.04
C ASP A 315 -10.94 4.76 -8.20
N ARG A 316 -10.83 5.94 -7.56
CA ARG A 316 -11.90 6.59 -6.79
C ARG A 316 -12.66 7.65 -7.57
N LEU A 317 -12.34 7.85 -8.85
CA LEU A 317 -12.92 8.87 -9.70
C LEU A 317 -13.76 8.23 -10.81
N LYS A 318 -14.87 8.87 -11.13
CA LYS A 318 -15.75 8.51 -12.24
C LYS A 318 -16.17 9.78 -12.96
N LEU A 319 -16.22 9.79 -14.29
CA LEU A 319 -16.63 10.97 -15.05
C LEU A 319 -18.03 11.48 -14.63
N TYR A 320 -18.16 12.79 -14.40
CA TYR A 320 -19.44 13.44 -14.14
C TYR A 320 -20.09 13.86 -15.46
N THR A 321 -21.26 13.28 -15.77
CA THR A 321 -21.98 13.49 -17.04
C THR A 321 -23.27 14.30 -16.90
N LEU A 322 -23.62 14.71 -15.68
CA LEU A 322 -24.84 15.48 -15.42
C LEU A 322 -24.60 16.98 -15.68
N PRO A 323 -25.66 17.77 -15.94
CA PRO A 323 -25.55 19.23 -15.90
C PRO A 323 -25.18 19.71 -14.49
N LEU A 324 -24.40 20.78 -14.41
CA LEU A 324 -24.15 21.49 -13.15
C LEU A 324 -25.47 22.13 -12.66
N PRO A 325 -25.73 22.18 -11.35
CA PRO A 325 -26.88 22.90 -10.81
C PRO A 325 -26.85 24.38 -11.26
N ALA A 326 -27.96 24.88 -11.77
CA ALA A 326 -28.07 26.26 -12.25
C ALA A 326 -27.76 27.26 -11.11
N GLY A 327 -26.86 28.22 -11.39
CA GLY A 327 -26.47 29.29 -10.45
C GLY A 327 -25.11 29.14 -9.74
N SER A 328 -24.30 28.13 -10.09
CA SER A 328 -23.18 27.70 -9.23
C SER A 328 -21.76 28.03 -9.73
N LEU A 329 -21.59 28.85 -10.77
CA LEU A 329 -20.26 29.28 -11.22
C LEU A 329 -19.95 30.66 -10.64
N HIS A 330 -19.22 30.70 -9.53
CA HIS A 330 -18.50 31.91 -9.13
C HIS A 330 -17.10 31.86 -9.75
N GLY A 331 -16.87 32.71 -10.77
CA GLY A 331 -15.53 33.14 -11.20
C GLY A 331 -14.69 32.15 -12.02
N ASN A 332 -14.51 32.45 -13.31
CA ASN A 332 -13.40 32.05 -14.18
C ASN A 332 -12.93 30.58 -14.19
N MET A 333 -13.82 29.63 -14.46
CA MET A 333 -13.43 28.36 -15.08
C MET A 333 -13.83 28.34 -16.56
N LEU A 334 -12.86 28.61 -17.43
CA LEU A 334 -12.98 28.43 -18.87
C LEU A 334 -13.09 26.93 -19.18
N ILE A 335 -14.31 26.45 -19.40
CA ILE A 335 -14.55 25.13 -19.98
C ILE A 335 -14.22 25.21 -21.47
N SER A 336 -13.17 24.51 -21.91
CA SER A 336 -12.76 24.49 -23.31
C SER A 336 -13.92 24.04 -24.20
N GLY A 337 -14.27 24.87 -25.16
CA GLY A 337 -15.54 24.80 -25.88
C GLY A 337 -15.72 23.57 -26.76
N LYS A 338 -16.93 23.00 -26.66
CA LYS A 338 -17.68 22.51 -27.83
C LYS A 338 -19.13 22.97 -27.68
N ARG A 339 -19.54 23.92 -28.53
CA ARG A 339 -20.94 24.34 -28.67
C ARG A 339 -21.76 23.14 -29.16
N LEU A 340 -22.76 22.73 -28.38
CA LEU A 340 -23.89 21.93 -28.87
C LEU A 340 -24.88 22.90 -29.53
N GLY A 341 -25.03 22.79 -30.84
CA GLY A 341 -26.10 23.46 -31.57
C GLY A 341 -27.43 22.77 -31.27
N PHE A 342 -28.37 23.49 -30.67
CA PHE A 342 -29.78 23.11 -30.62
C PHE A 342 -30.46 23.70 -31.85
N ILE A 343 -30.98 22.84 -32.73
CA ILE A 343 -31.95 23.21 -33.76
C ILE A 343 -33.33 22.92 -33.17
N TYR A 344 -34.15 23.96 -33.04
CA TYR A 344 -35.57 23.84 -32.75
C TYR A 344 -36.32 23.45 -34.02
N TYR A 345 -37.21 22.45 -33.91
CA TYR A 345 -38.48 22.38 -34.63
C TYR A 345 -39.56 21.99 -33.65
#